data_AF-A0A2T6FJC1-F1
#
_entry.id   AF-A0A2T6FJC1-F1
#
_cell.length_a   1.000
_cell.length_b   1.000
_cell.length_c   1.000
_cell.angle_alpha   90.00
_cell.angle_beta   90.00
_cell.angle_gamma   90.00
#
_symmetry.space_group_name_H-M   'P 1'
#
loop_
_entity.id
_entity.type
_entity.pdbx_description
1 polymer ?
#
loop_
_entity_poly.entity_id
_entity_poly.type
_entity_poly.pdbx_seq_one_letter_code
_entity_poly.pdbx_strand_id
1 'polypeptide(L)'
;MSLHAVKAKLPLWGGALLLPILAVGFYLDNQRHVPAIQPHPIMNPVSTSQPVIQTTRIRDQLPPAMTQKSSPETAPVVGLEPEAARQAVFRKENNVYEKAANLFEAELIDTEWASAYEASLRDMFASHNGLTRVSVNTISCRTSMCRIEVFTPRDTDADYFTAMFYNALDNFRDGTLKEEASIARRMEVGMTSVYIARKGHTLAFY
;
A
#
# COMPACT_ATOMS: atom_id res chain seq x y z
N MET A 1 60.11 -40.96 35.86
CA MET A 1 59.70 -40.80 34.45
C MET A 1 59.24 -39.36 34.28
N SER A 2 60.08 -38.51 33.69
CA SER A 2 59.82 -37.07 33.52
C SER A 2 59.15 -36.81 32.18
N LEU A 3 57.92 -36.31 32.20
CA LEU A 3 57.19 -35.89 30.99
C LEU A 3 57.61 -34.46 30.64
N HIS A 4 58.46 -34.32 29.62
CA HIS A 4 58.76 -33.03 29.01
C HIS A 4 57.60 -32.57 28.14
N ALA A 5 56.91 -31.52 28.56
CA ALA A 5 55.87 -30.87 27.78
C ALA A 5 56.50 -30.04 26.66
N VAL A 6 56.37 -30.49 25.41
CA VAL A 6 56.81 -29.76 24.22
C VAL A 6 55.76 -28.70 23.89
N LYS A 7 56.10 -27.42 24.13
CA LYS A 7 55.28 -26.25 23.75
C LYS A 7 55.40 -26.03 22.23
N ALA A 8 54.51 -26.64 21.45
CA ALA A 8 54.38 -26.35 20.02
C ALA A 8 53.67 -25.00 19.84
N LYS A 9 54.41 -23.99 19.35
CA LYS A 9 53.83 -22.70 18.92
C LYS A 9 53.21 -22.89 17.54
N LEU A 10 51.89 -22.98 17.48
CA LEU A 10 51.15 -22.96 16.21
C LEU A 10 51.35 -21.59 15.52
N PRO A 11 51.64 -21.55 14.21
CA PRO A 11 51.81 -20.31 13.47
C PRO A 11 50.47 -19.56 13.41
N LEU A 12 50.51 -18.27 13.75
CA LEU A 12 49.34 -17.37 13.82
C LEU A 12 48.48 -17.35 12.55
N TRP A 13 49.05 -17.72 11.41
CA TRP A 13 48.40 -17.72 10.10
C TRP A 13 47.36 -18.83 9.93
N GLY A 14 47.42 -19.91 10.73
CA GLY A 14 46.42 -20.99 10.67
C GLY A 14 45.02 -20.59 11.15
N GLY A 15 44.92 -19.57 12.01
CA GLY A 15 43.63 -19.11 12.56
C GLY A 15 42.77 -18.34 11.55
N ALA A 16 43.39 -17.62 10.61
CA ALA A 16 42.68 -16.77 9.66
C ALA A 16 41.90 -17.56 8.60
N LEU A 17 42.33 -18.79 8.29
CA LEU A 17 41.70 -19.63 7.25
C LEU A 17 40.50 -20.45 7.77
N LEU A 18 40.42 -20.73 9.08
CA LEU A 18 39.34 -21.54 9.65
C LEU A 18 38.09 -20.73 10.01
N LEU A 19 38.23 -19.44 10.30
CA LEU A 19 37.10 -18.56 10.63
C LEU A 19 36.02 -18.45 9.53
N PRO A 20 36.34 -18.27 8.23
CA PRO A 20 35.31 -18.19 7.21
C PRO A 20 34.55 -19.51 7.00
N ILE A 21 35.20 -20.66 7.20
CA ILE A 21 34.57 -21.98 7.04
C ILE A 21 33.53 -22.21 8.14
N LEU A 22 33.84 -21.83 9.39
CA LEU A 22 32.89 -21.91 10.50
C LEU A 22 31.71 -20.94 10.34
N ALA A 23 31.95 -19.74 9.80
CA ALA A 23 30.88 -18.77 9.54
C ALA A 23 29.86 -19.27 8.50
N VAL A 24 30.33 -19.93 7.43
CA VAL A 24 29.45 -20.55 6.41
C VAL A 24 28.65 -21.72 7.00
N GLY A 25 29.27 -22.55 7.84
CA GLY A 25 28.58 -23.64 8.54
C GLY A 25 27.43 -23.14 9.43
N PHE A 26 27.67 -22.08 10.21
CA PHE A 26 26.64 -21.48 11.08
C PHE A 26 25.51 -20.82 10.28
N TYR A 27 25.83 -20.19 9.15
CA TYR A 27 24.83 -19.60 8.27
C TYR A 27 23.89 -20.65 7.65
N LEU A 28 24.43 -21.80 7.23
CA LEU A 28 23.64 -22.89 6.66
C LEU A 28 22.76 -23.62 7.69
N ASP A 29 23.22 -23.75 8.94
CA ASP A 29 22.43 -24.39 10.01
C ASP A 29 21.23 -23.53 10.43
N ASN A 30 21.39 -22.20 10.42
CA ASN A 30 20.31 -21.28 10.74
C ASN A 30 19.16 -21.30 9.70
N GLN A 31 19.43 -21.70 8.45
CA GLN A 31 18.38 -21.83 7.43
C GLN A 31 17.49 -23.08 7.58
N ARG A 32 17.88 -24.06 8.40
CA ARG A 32 17.07 -25.30 8.58
C ARG A 32 15.92 -25.14 9.57
N HIS A 33 15.89 -24.07 10.34
CA HIS A 33 14.83 -23.82 11.32
C HIS A 33 13.69 -23.02 10.69
N VAL A 34 13.00 -23.62 9.72
CA VAL A 34 11.68 -23.14 9.30
C VAL A 34 10.67 -23.68 10.33
N PRO A 35 10.05 -22.84 11.17
CA PRO A 35 9.07 -23.31 12.14
C PRO A 35 7.90 -23.97 11.41
N ALA A 36 7.64 -25.23 11.74
CA ALA A 36 6.47 -25.96 11.27
C ALA A 36 5.21 -25.19 11.66
N ILE A 37 4.50 -24.66 10.66
CA ILE A 37 3.21 -23.99 10.82
C ILE A 37 2.25 -25.04 11.39
N GLN A 38 1.86 -24.89 12.66
CA GLN A 38 0.84 -25.74 13.25
C GLN A 38 -0.52 -25.41 12.61
N PRO A 39 -1.26 -26.41 12.10
CA PRO A 39 -2.59 -26.19 11.57
C PRO A 39 -3.54 -25.82 12.72
N HIS A 40 -3.99 -24.56 12.74
CA HIS A 40 -5.03 -24.14 13.67
C HIS A 40 -6.38 -24.77 13.30
N PRO A 41 -7.17 -25.20 14.30
CA PRO A 41 -8.48 -25.80 14.09
C PRO A 41 -9.47 -24.78 13.51
N ILE A 42 -10.14 -25.18 12.44
CA ILE A 42 -11.24 -24.45 11.80
C ILE A 42 -12.41 -24.41 12.79
N MET A 43 -12.63 -23.26 13.43
CA MET A 43 -13.85 -23.00 14.19
C MET A 43 -14.97 -22.58 13.24
N ASN A 44 -16.09 -23.30 13.30
CA ASN A 44 -17.31 -23.00 12.55
C ASN A 44 -17.86 -21.62 12.92
N PRO A 45 -18.41 -20.85 11.97
CA PRO A 45 -18.99 -19.55 12.25
C PRO A 45 -20.26 -19.67 13.10
N VAL A 46 -20.24 -19.02 14.26
CA VAL A 46 -21.41 -18.75 15.08
C VAL A 46 -22.37 -17.84 14.29
N SER A 47 -23.57 -18.37 14.00
CA SER A 47 -24.69 -17.57 13.50
C SER A 47 -25.04 -16.49 14.51
N THR A 48 -24.58 -15.27 14.26
CA THR A 48 -25.00 -14.08 14.98
C THR A 48 -26.28 -13.58 14.34
N SER A 49 -27.37 -13.66 15.10
CA SER A 49 -28.68 -13.12 14.77
C SER A 49 -28.58 -11.61 14.46
N GLN A 50 -29.06 -11.24 13.28
CA GLN A 50 -29.16 -9.85 12.83
C GLN A 50 -30.17 -9.08 13.69
N PRO A 51 -29.85 -7.86 14.15
CA PRO A 51 -30.85 -6.93 14.64
C PRO A 51 -31.63 -6.34 13.46
N VAL A 52 -32.95 -6.42 13.54
CA VAL A 52 -33.91 -5.82 12.60
C VAL A 52 -33.77 -4.29 12.66
N ILE A 53 -33.18 -3.70 11.62
CA ILE A 53 -33.15 -2.25 11.44
C ILE A 53 -34.51 -1.81 10.89
N GLN A 54 -35.30 -1.12 11.73
CA GLN A 54 -36.52 -0.45 11.32
C GLN A 54 -36.18 0.70 10.36
N THR A 55 -36.58 0.56 9.10
CA THR A 55 -36.49 1.61 8.09
C THR A 55 -37.48 2.73 8.43
N THR A 56 -37.00 3.81 9.05
CA THR A 56 -37.77 5.05 9.18
C THR A 56 -37.84 5.72 7.82
N ARG A 57 -39.03 5.66 7.22
CA ARG A 57 -39.39 6.29 5.94
C ARG A 57 -39.42 7.81 6.11
N ILE A 58 -38.29 8.49 5.84
CA ILE A 58 -38.26 9.95 5.70
C ILE A 58 -38.87 10.28 4.34
N ARG A 59 -40.16 10.55 4.39
CA ARG A 59 -41.00 11.05 3.32
C ARG A 59 -40.90 12.58 3.35
N ASP A 60 -40.79 13.17 2.16
CA ASP A 60 -41.11 14.57 1.85
C ASP A 60 -40.19 15.66 2.44
N GLN A 61 -39.11 15.97 1.72
CA GLN A 61 -38.62 17.34 1.57
C GLN A 61 -37.87 17.49 0.24
N LEU A 62 -38.65 17.71 -0.82
CA LEU A 62 -38.17 18.10 -2.14
C LEU A 62 -38.05 19.64 -2.15
N PRO A 63 -36.86 20.23 -2.32
CA PRO A 63 -36.75 21.67 -2.55
C PRO A 63 -37.30 22.06 -3.94
N PRO A 64 -37.79 23.30 -4.11
CA PRO A 64 -38.38 23.75 -5.36
C PRO A 64 -37.37 23.73 -6.52
N ALA A 65 -37.83 23.24 -7.67
CA ALA A 65 -37.10 23.19 -8.92
C ALA A 65 -36.58 24.58 -9.30
N MET A 66 -35.26 24.76 -9.27
CA MET A 66 -34.62 25.93 -9.86
C MET A 66 -34.79 25.88 -11.37
N THR A 67 -35.43 26.93 -11.92
CA THR A 67 -35.58 27.15 -13.35
C THR A 67 -34.19 27.28 -13.98
N GLN A 68 -33.76 26.21 -14.65
CA GLN A 68 -32.49 26.14 -15.34
C GLN A 68 -32.59 26.98 -16.62
N LYS A 69 -31.95 28.14 -16.58
CA LYS A 69 -31.77 29.04 -17.72
C LYS A 69 -31.08 28.27 -18.85
N SER A 70 -31.81 28.01 -19.92
CA SER A 70 -31.34 27.33 -21.12
C SER A 70 -30.12 28.04 -21.70
N SER A 71 -28.94 27.45 -21.49
CA SER A 71 -27.69 27.86 -22.13
C SER A 71 -27.73 27.43 -23.61
N PRO A 72 -27.18 28.23 -24.53
CA PRO A 72 -27.34 28.02 -25.95
C PRO A 72 -26.51 26.83 -26.44
N GLU A 73 -27.19 25.96 -27.18
CA GLU A 73 -26.71 25.24 -28.35
C GLU A 73 -25.25 24.77 -28.30
N THR A 74 -25.05 23.70 -27.52
CA THR A 74 -23.89 22.83 -27.59
C THR A 74 -23.77 22.31 -29.03
N ALA A 75 -22.72 22.76 -29.73
CA ALA A 75 -22.27 22.15 -30.98
C ALA A 75 -22.24 20.62 -30.84
N PRO A 76 -22.56 19.84 -31.90
CA PRO A 76 -22.56 18.39 -31.82
C PRO A 76 -21.18 17.94 -31.39
N VAL A 77 -21.09 17.44 -30.15
CA VAL A 77 -19.92 16.76 -29.62
C VAL A 77 -19.76 15.54 -30.53
N VAL A 78 -18.86 15.67 -31.51
CA VAL A 78 -18.42 14.58 -32.37
C VAL A 78 -17.97 13.49 -31.41
N GLY A 79 -18.83 12.48 -31.27
CA GLY A 79 -18.62 11.38 -30.35
C GLY A 79 -17.29 10.75 -30.69
N LEU A 80 -16.29 10.99 -29.83
CA LEU A 80 -15.13 10.12 -29.82
C LEU A 80 -15.71 8.72 -29.59
N GLU A 81 -15.40 7.81 -30.52
CA GLU A 81 -15.65 6.39 -30.34
C GLU A 81 -15.31 6.02 -28.89
N PRO A 82 -16.21 5.33 -28.15
CA PRO A 82 -16.02 5.06 -26.72
C PRO A 82 -14.63 4.48 -26.38
N GLU A 83 -14.04 3.75 -27.33
CA GLU A 83 -12.66 3.27 -27.28
C GLU A 83 -11.61 4.39 -27.20
N ALA A 84 -11.70 5.41 -28.06
CA ALA A 84 -10.77 6.53 -28.11
C ALA A 84 -10.84 7.39 -26.83
N ALA A 85 -12.04 7.57 -26.27
CA ALA A 85 -12.23 8.25 -25.00
C ALA A 85 -11.56 7.51 -23.84
N ARG A 86 -11.73 6.18 -23.77
CA ARG A 86 -11.04 5.33 -22.77
C ARG A 86 -9.53 5.43 -22.88
N GLN A 87 -8.99 5.30 -24.09
CA GLN A 87 -7.55 5.43 -24.33
C GLN A 87 -7.00 6.81 -23.99
N ALA A 88 -7.77 7.88 -24.17
CA ALA A 88 -7.36 9.22 -23.77
C ALA A 88 -7.27 9.36 -22.24
N VAL A 89 -8.23 8.81 -21.49
CA VAL A 89 -8.20 8.78 -20.02
C VAL A 89 -6.99 7.97 -19.53
N PHE A 90 -6.78 6.77 -20.06
CA PHE A 90 -5.65 5.93 -19.68
C PHE A 90 -4.29 6.62 -19.90
N ARG A 91 -4.11 7.31 -21.03
CA ARG A 91 -2.88 8.07 -21.28
C ARG A 91 -2.67 9.19 -20.27
N LYS A 92 -3.74 9.89 -19.88
CA LYS A 92 -3.66 10.97 -18.89
C LYS A 92 -3.33 10.43 -17.50
N GLU A 93 -4.00 9.35 -17.08
CA GLU A 93 -3.74 8.71 -15.77
C GLU A 93 -2.32 8.16 -15.70
N ASN A 94 -1.84 7.51 -16.75
CA ASN A 94 -0.48 7.00 -16.79
C ASN A 94 0.56 8.14 -16.74
N ASN A 95 0.31 9.28 -17.41
CA ASN A 95 1.20 10.44 -17.32
C ASN A 95 1.29 10.99 -15.88
N VAL A 96 0.15 11.08 -15.19
CA VAL A 96 0.12 11.49 -13.77
C VAL A 96 0.89 10.50 -12.90
N TYR A 97 0.73 9.19 -13.14
CA TYR A 97 1.51 8.16 -12.45
C TYR A 97 3.02 8.36 -12.66
N GLU A 98 3.47 8.48 -13.90
CA GLU A 98 4.90 8.61 -14.23
C GLU A 98 5.49 9.89 -13.61
N LYS A 99 4.77 11.01 -13.65
CA LYS A 99 5.20 12.26 -13.00
C LYS A 99 5.33 12.09 -11.49
N ALA A 100 4.34 11.48 -10.84
CA ALA A 100 4.36 11.23 -9.41
C ALA A 100 5.48 10.25 -9.01
N ALA A 101 5.67 9.18 -9.78
CA ALA A 101 6.72 8.18 -9.56
C ALA A 101 8.11 8.80 -9.67
N ASN A 102 8.35 9.61 -10.71
CA ASN A 102 9.64 10.29 -10.89
C ASN A 102 9.96 11.26 -9.74
N LEU A 103 8.98 12.03 -9.27
CA LEU A 103 9.17 12.89 -8.10
C LEU A 103 9.46 12.07 -6.84
N PHE A 104 8.71 10.99 -6.62
CA PHE A 104 8.89 10.10 -5.48
C PHE A 104 10.27 9.44 -5.45
N GLU A 105 10.75 8.92 -6.58
CA GLU A 105 12.06 8.24 -6.64
C GLU A 105 13.25 9.22 -6.54
N ALA A 106 13.04 10.49 -6.85
CA ALA A 106 14.07 11.53 -6.68
C ALA A 106 14.25 11.95 -5.21
N GLU A 107 13.31 11.63 -4.33
CA GLU A 107 13.39 12.02 -2.92
C GLU A 107 14.38 11.17 -2.12
N LEU A 108 15.06 11.83 -1.19
CA LEU A 108 15.82 11.16 -0.15
C LEU A 108 14.87 10.42 0.82
N ILE A 109 15.39 9.40 1.49
CA ILE A 109 14.65 8.67 2.53
C ILE A 109 14.91 9.36 3.88
N ASP A 110 13.87 9.85 4.52
CA ASP A 110 13.88 10.21 5.95
C ASP A 110 13.59 8.94 6.74
N THR A 111 14.63 8.24 7.21
CA THR A 111 14.49 6.90 7.80
C THR A 111 13.68 6.89 9.09
N GLU A 112 13.71 7.97 9.88
CA GLU A 112 12.99 8.06 11.15
C GLU A 112 11.49 8.22 10.90
N TRP A 113 11.12 9.20 10.08
CA TRP A 113 9.72 9.43 9.75
C TRP A 113 9.14 8.31 8.89
N ALA A 114 9.84 7.91 7.84
CA ALA A 114 9.36 6.92 6.88
C ALA A 114 9.02 5.60 7.57
N SER A 115 9.94 5.07 8.39
CA SER A 115 9.73 3.77 9.04
C SER A 115 8.50 3.76 9.95
N ALA A 116 8.33 4.82 10.75
CA ALA A 116 7.19 4.96 11.66
C ALA A 116 5.86 5.12 10.90
N TYR A 117 5.86 5.91 9.82
CA TYR A 117 4.68 6.15 9.02
C TYR A 117 4.28 4.90 8.21
N GLU A 118 5.25 4.22 7.59
CA GLU A 118 5.00 2.96 6.89
C GLU A 118 4.44 1.88 7.84
N ALA A 119 4.95 1.79 9.07
CA ALA A 119 4.40 0.86 10.07
C ALA A 119 2.94 1.20 10.41
N SER A 120 2.61 2.48 10.52
CA SER A 120 1.23 2.94 10.75
C SER A 120 0.31 2.62 9.57
N LEU A 121 0.79 2.79 8.33
CA LEU A 121 0.06 2.38 7.13
C LEU A 121 -0.16 0.86 7.09
N ARG A 122 0.87 0.06 7.39
CA ARG A 122 0.73 -1.42 7.46
C ARG A 122 -0.30 -1.84 8.51
N ASP A 123 -0.32 -1.18 9.67
CA ASP A 123 -1.32 -1.41 10.73
C ASP A 123 -2.74 -1.03 10.27
N MET A 124 -2.89 0.08 9.54
CA MET A 124 -4.17 0.47 8.94
C MET A 124 -4.69 -0.59 7.95
N PHE A 125 -3.82 -1.12 7.08
CA PHE A 125 -4.19 -2.20 6.16
C PHE A 125 -4.57 -3.49 6.89
N ALA A 126 -3.89 -3.82 7.99
CA ALA A 126 -4.17 -5.01 8.78
C ALA A 126 -5.48 -4.92 9.59
N SER A 127 -5.84 -3.71 10.05
CA SER A 127 -7.02 -3.49 10.89
C SER A 127 -8.29 -3.22 10.09
N HIS A 128 -8.19 -2.68 8.88
CA HIS A 128 -9.36 -2.31 8.09
C HIS A 128 -9.84 -3.46 7.18
N ASN A 129 -10.93 -4.12 7.56
CA ASN A 129 -11.52 -5.26 6.81
C ASN A 129 -11.71 -4.97 5.31
N GLY A 130 -12.10 -3.74 4.95
CA GLY A 130 -12.28 -3.35 3.55
C GLY A 130 -11.02 -3.46 2.69
N LEU A 131 -9.84 -3.27 3.28
CA LEU A 131 -8.55 -3.30 2.57
C LEU A 131 -7.98 -4.71 2.36
N THR A 132 -8.51 -5.72 3.07
CA THR A 132 -8.06 -7.12 2.96
C THR A 132 -8.36 -7.77 1.61
N ARG A 133 -9.24 -7.17 0.79
CA ARG A 133 -9.61 -7.69 -0.53
C ARG A 133 -8.55 -7.46 -1.61
N VAL A 134 -7.61 -6.56 -1.35
CA VAL A 134 -6.57 -6.20 -2.32
C VAL A 134 -5.20 -6.51 -1.74
N SER A 135 -4.30 -6.95 -2.61
CA SER A 135 -2.95 -7.32 -2.20
C SER A 135 -2.03 -6.12 -2.30
N VAL A 136 -1.46 -5.70 -1.17
CA VAL A 136 -0.42 -4.67 -1.13
C VAL A 136 0.85 -5.24 -1.78
N ASN A 137 1.37 -4.56 -2.79
CA ASN A 137 2.67 -4.85 -3.40
C ASN A 137 3.78 -4.22 -2.56
N THR A 138 3.73 -2.89 -2.37
CA THR A 138 4.75 -2.14 -1.64
C THR A 138 4.12 -1.00 -0.84
N ILE A 139 4.74 -0.67 0.30
CA ILE A 139 4.52 0.57 1.04
C ILE A 139 5.90 1.16 1.29
N SER A 140 6.15 2.35 0.75
CA SER A 140 7.43 3.03 0.88
C SER A 140 7.20 4.51 1.16
N CYS A 141 7.88 5.06 2.15
CA CYS A 141 7.87 6.49 2.47
C CYS A 141 9.24 7.11 2.19
N ARG A 142 9.22 8.36 1.70
CA ARG A 142 10.41 9.16 1.40
C ARG A 142 10.51 10.34 2.35
N THR A 143 10.88 11.53 1.91
CA THR A 143 11.00 12.69 2.81
C THR A 143 9.68 13.43 2.95
N SER A 144 8.96 13.59 1.83
CA SER A 144 7.77 14.44 1.75
C SER A 144 6.47 13.68 1.50
N MET A 145 6.54 12.42 1.05
CA MET A 145 5.36 11.63 0.75
C MET A 145 5.61 10.12 0.87
N CYS A 146 4.53 9.35 0.88
CA CYS A 146 4.53 7.89 0.84
C CYS A 146 3.86 7.38 -0.42
N ARG A 147 4.39 6.31 -1.01
CA ARG A 147 3.78 5.55 -2.09
C ARG A 147 3.31 4.19 -1.57
N ILE A 148 2.07 3.85 -1.86
CA ILE A 148 1.49 2.53 -1.64
C ILE A 148 1.12 1.97 -3.00
N GLU A 149 1.59 0.78 -3.33
CA GLU A 149 1.23 0.08 -4.55
C GLU A 149 0.39 -1.14 -4.20
N VAL A 150 -0.73 -1.29 -4.89
CA VAL A 150 -1.70 -2.36 -4.65
C VAL A 150 -2.09 -3.01 -5.97
N PHE A 151 -2.21 -4.33 -5.97
CA PHE A 151 -2.69 -5.09 -7.12
C PHE A 151 -4.21 -4.94 -7.26
N THR A 152 -4.63 -4.37 -8.38
CA THR A 152 -6.03 -4.11 -8.77
C THR A 152 -6.21 -4.44 -10.26
N PRO A 153 -6.33 -5.73 -10.62
CA PRO A 153 -6.33 -6.17 -12.02
C PRO A 153 -7.59 -5.77 -12.80
N ARG A 154 -8.66 -5.40 -12.11
CA ARG A 154 -9.93 -4.94 -12.70
C ARG A 154 -10.25 -3.53 -12.22
N ASP A 155 -10.91 -2.74 -13.07
CA ASP A 155 -11.39 -1.39 -12.72
C ASP A 155 -12.20 -1.38 -11.42
N THR A 156 -13.09 -2.37 -11.26
CA THR A 156 -13.93 -2.51 -10.07
C THR A 156 -13.12 -2.72 -8.78
N ASP A 157 -11.94 -3.35 -8.88
CA ASP A 157 -11.07 -3.56 -7.74
C ASP A 157 -10.36 -2.24 -7.36
N ALA A 158 -9.97 -1.43 -8.35
CA ALA A 158 -9.38 -0.11 -8.14
C ALA A 158 -10.39 0.89 -7.53
N ASP A 159 -11.63 0.89 -8.02
CA ASP A 159 -12.72 1.72 -7.48
C ASP A 159 -13.06 1.32 -6.04
N TYR A 160 -13.20 0.02 -5.79
CA TYR A 160 -13.45 -0.51 -4.45
C TYR A 160 -12.30 -0.16 -3.50
N PHE A 161 -11.06 -0.37 -3.92
CA PHE A 161 -9.88 -0.01 -3.13
C PHE A 161 -9.86 1.48 -2.81
N THR A 162 -10.10 2.35 -3.79
CA THR A 162 -10.16 3.80 -3.61
C THR A 162 -11.14 4.19 -2.51
N ALA A 163 -12.38 3.68 -2.57
CA ALA A 163 -13.41 3.98 -1.58
C ALA A 163 -13.02 3.47 -0.17
N MET A 164 -12.53 2.23 -0.07
CA MET A 164 -12.13 1.64 1.21
C MET A 164 -10.88 2.31 1.79
N PHE A 165 -9.97 2.77 0.95
CA PHE A 165 -8.74 3.43 1.36
C PHE A 165 -9.02 4.79 1.99
N TYR A 166 -9.84 5.63 1.35
CA TYR A 166 -10.25 6.91 1.96
C TYR A 166 -11.05 6.69 3.25
N ASN A 167 -11.93 5.69 3.28
CA ASN A 167 -12.65 5.32 4.49
C ASN A 167 -11.68 4.89 5.61
N ALA A 168 -10.65 4.09 5.30
CA ALA A 168 -9.65 3.68 6.27
C ALA A 168 -8.84 4.88 6.78
N LEU A 169 -8.40 5.79 5.91
CA LEU A 169 -7.67 7.00 6.32
C LEU A 169 -8.47 7.88 7.28
N ASP A 170 -9.77 8.07 7.01
CA ASP A 170 -10.64 8.89 7.85
C ASP A 170 -10.90 8.26 9.23
N ASN A 171 -10.96 6.94 9.32
CA ASN A 171 -11.33 6.23 10.55
C ASN A 171 -10.12 5.68 11.35
N PHE A 172 -8.91 5.70 10.79
CA PHE A 172 -7.75 5.13 11.46
C PHE A 172 -7.24 6.04 12.59
N ARG A 173 -7.33 5.53 13.83
CA ARG A 173 -6.85 6.20 15.07
C ARG A 173 -7.28 7.67 15.09
N ASP A 174 -8.58 7.93 15.00
CA ASP A 174 -9.17 9.27 15.01
C ASP A 174 -8.61 10.22 13.93
N GLY A 175 -8.24 9.69 12.76
CA GLY A 175 -7.78 10.48 11.62
C GLY A 175 -6.32 10.92 11.70
N THR A 176 -5.49 10.25 12.49
CA THR A 176 -4.03 10.54 12.57
C THR A 176 -3.29 10.46 11.23
N LEU A 177 -3.83 9.74 10.24
CA LEU A 177 -3.29 9.61 8.89
C LEU A 177 -4.05 10.44 7.85
N LYS A 178 -4.93 11.36 8.29
CA LYS A 178 -5.74 12.19 7.41
C LYS A 178 -4.89 13.30 6.77
N GLU A 179 -4.06 12.90 5.83
CA GLU A 179 -3.24 13.79 5.00
C GLU A 179 -3.75 13.78 3.56
N GLU A 180 -3.28 14.73 2.75
CA GLU A 180 -3.61 14.79 1.33
C GLU A 180 -3.16 13.51 0.62
N ALA A 181 -4.10 12.81 -0.01
CA ALA A 181 -3.83 11.58 -0.74
C ALA A 181 -4.34 11.65 -2.19
N SER A 182 -3.47 11.28 -3.11
CA SER A 182 -3.70 11.11 -4.54
C SER A 182 -3.72 9.64 -4.91
N ILE A 183 -4.57 9.28 -5.86
CA ILE A 183 -4.58 7.95 -6.44
C ILE A 183 -4.28 8.06 -7.94
N ALA A 184 -3.30 7.29 -8.41
CA ALA A 184 -2.97 7.12 -9.82
C ALA A 184 -3.08 5.64 -10.19
N ARG A 185 -3.71 5.35 -11.34
CA ARG A 185 -3.97 3.99 -11.81
C ARG A 185 -3.05 3.64 -12.97
N ARG A 186 -2.53 2.42 -12.96
CA ARG A 186 -1.81 1.82 -14.09
C ARG A 186 -2.59 0.60 -14.57
N MET A 187 -3.57 0.87 -15.42
CA MET A 187 -4.48 -0.14 -15.93
C MET A 187 -3.76 -1.25 -16.70
N GLU A 188 -2.68 -0.91 -17.42
CA GLU A 188 -1.89 -1.87 -18.23
C GLU A 188 -1.25 -2.99 -17.39
N VAL A 189 -0.91 -2.71 -16.13
CA VAL A 189 -0.26 -3.66 -15.22
C VAL A 189 -1.17 -4.08 -14.06
N GLY A 190 -2.42 -3.62 -14.05
CA GLY A 190 -3.38 -3.94 -12.99
C GLY A 190 -2.93 -3.46 -11.61
N MET A 191 -2.40 -2.24 -11.53
CA MET A 191 -1.85 -1.68 -10.29
C MET A 191 -2.44 -0.30 -10.00
N THR A 192 -2.77 -0.06 -8.74
CA THR A 192 -3.16 1.26 -8.24
C THR A 192 -2.09 1.75 -7.27
N SER A 193 -1.65 2.98 -7.48
CA SER A 193 -0.67 3.64 -6.63
C SER A 193 -1.32 4.81 -5.89
N VAL A 194 -1.16 4.81 -4.58
CA VAL A 194 -1.58 5.92 -3.72
C VAL A 194 -0.35 6.70 -3.29
N TYR A 195 -0.41 8.01 -3.40
CA TYR A 195 0.59 8.94 -2.89
C TYR A 195 -0.02 9.74 -1.74
N ILE A 196 0.58 9.69 -0.57
CA ILE A 196 0.11 10.39 0.64
C ILE A 196 1.15 11.43 1.02
N ALA A 197 0.78 12.70 1.12
CA ALA A 197 1.68 13.74 1.58
C ALA A 197 2.02 13.57 3.07
N ARG A 198 3.24 13.91 3.44
CA ARG A 198 3.61 14.14 4.84
C ARG A 198 2.90 15.39 5.33
N LYS A 199 2.55 15.41 6.62
CA LYS A 199 2.03 16.61 7.28
C LYS A 199 2.86 17.86 6.93
N GLY A 200 2.19 18.90 6.46
CA GLY A 200 2.81 20.17 6.06
C GLY A 200 3.46 20.16 4.66
N HIS A 201 3.32 19.07 3.90
CA HIS A 201 3.75 18.98 2.49
C HIS A 201 2.52 18.82 1.59
N THR A 202 2.70 19.07 0.30
CA THR A 202 1.65 18.96 -0.72
C THR A 202 2.16 18.15 -1.90
N LEU A 203 1.26 17.48 -2.62
CA LEU A 203 1.62 16.64 -3.76
C LEU A 203 1.90 17.51 -5.00
N ALA A 204 3.15 17.58 -5.44
CA ALA A 204 3.59 18.50 -6.50
C ALA A 204 3.34 18.02 -7.95
N PHE A 205 2.59 16.93 -8.15
CA PHE A 205 2.37 16.35 -9.49
C PHE A 205 1.02 16.70 -10.13
N TYR A 206 0.14 17.43 -9.44
CA TYR A 206 -1.09 17.98 -10.03
C TYR A 206 -0.90 19.27 -10.81
#